data_AF-A0A6V8CDM7-F1
#
_entry.id   AF-A0A6V8CDM7-F1
#
_cell.length_a   1.000
_cell.length_b   1.000
_cell.length_c   1.000
_cell.angle_alpha   90.00
_cell.angle_beta   90.00
_cell.angle_gamma   90.00
#
_symmetry.space_group_name_H-M   'P 1'
#
loop_
_entity.id
_entity.type
_entity.pdbx_description
1 polymer ?
#
loop_
_entity_poly.entity_id
_entity_poly.type
_entity_poly.pdbx_seq_one_letter_code
_entity_poly.pdbx_strand_id
1 'polypeptide(L)'
;MAFSPRKRSPRHFAHVNAWPESDASEVRVQGFAGWKAGMTHVLSRDLNPRSTTAGQEVRVPVTVVEVPKMRILGVRGYTMT
;
A
#
# COMPACT_ATOMS: atom_id res chain seq x y z
N MET A 1 15.02 -17.01 -10.25
CA MET A 1 13.85 -17.71 -10.84
C MET A 1 12.49 -17.26 -10.28
N ALA A 2 12.41 -16.52 -9.16
CA ALA A 2 11.14 -16.19 -8.50
C ALA A 2 10.11 -15.36 -9.30
N PHE A 3 10.54 -14.65 -10.36
CA PHE A 3 9.67 -13.84 -11.23
C PHE A 3 9.57 -14.38 -12.66
N SER A 4 9.81 -15.68 -12.83
CA SER A 4 9.56 -16.41 -14.07
C SER A 4 8.19 -17.09 -14.00
N PRO A 5 7.39 -17.11 -15.07
CA PRO A 5 7.66 -16.55 -16.41
C PRO A 5 7.41 -15.04 -16.49
N ARG A 6 8.27 -14.31 -17.21
CA ARG A 6 8.15 -12.86 -17.48
C ARG A 6 7.14 -12.60 -18.60
N LYS A 7 5.87 -12.93 -18.35
CA LYS A 7 4.75 -12.68 -19.26
C LYS A 7 3.94 -11.46 -18.83
N ARG A 8 3.13 -10.90 -19.73
CA ARG A 8 2.19 -9.83 -19.39
C ARG A 8 1.21 -10.32 -18.31
N SER A 9 0.88 -9.44 -17.37
CA SER A 9 -0.16 -9.71 -16.38
C SER A 9 -1.49 -9.97 -17.11
N PRO A 10 -2.27 -10.98 -16.71
CA PRO A 10 -3.60 -11.22 -17.28
C PRO A 10 -4.62 -10.14 -16.87
N ARG A 11 -4.31 -9.32 -15.86
CA ARG A 11 -5.18 -8.26 -15.32
C ARG A 11 -4.46 -6.92 -15.36
N HIS A 12 -5.23 -5.86 -15.59
CA HIS A 12 -4.72 -4.48 -15.58
C HIS A 12 -4.59 -3.90 -14.17
N PHE A 13 -5.32 -4.43 -13.19
CA PHE A 13 -5.21 -4.09 -11.77
C PHE A 13 -4.53 -5.21 -10.97
N ALA A 14 -3.97 -4.84 -9.82
CA ALA A 14 -3.34 -5.77 -8.89
C ALA A 14 -4.38 -6.64 -8.17
N HIS A 15 -4.00 -7.88 -7.87
CA HIS A 15 -4.80 -8.81 -7.08
C HIS A 15 -4.04 -9.14 -5.78
N VAL A 16 -4.73 -9.06 -4.64
CA VAL A 16 -4.16 -9.43 -3.34
C VAL A 16 -4.23 -10.94 -3.20
N ASN A 17 -3.08 -11.61 -3.16
CA ASN A 17 -3.01 -13.08 -3.07
C ASN A 17 -2.95 -13.58 -1.62
N ALA A 18 -2.43 -12.77 -0.71
CA ALA A 18 -2.31 -13.09 0.70
C ALA A 18 -2.67 -11.85 1.51
N TRP A 19 -3.53 -12.06 2.51
CA TRP A 19 -3.94 -11.04 3.46
C TRP A 19 -3.13 -11.19 4.74
N PRO A 20 -2.77 -10.08 5.42
CA PRO A 20 -2.08 -10.16 6.69
C PRO A 20 -2.96 -10.81 7.75
N GLU A 21 -2.37 -11.74 8.50
CA GLU A 21 -2.94 -12.20 9.76
C GLU A 21 -2.90 -11.02 10.75
N SER A 22 -4.01 -10.78 11.44
CA SER A 22 -4.14 -9.64 12.35
C SER A 22 -4.79 -10.07 13.64
N ASP A 23 -4.07 -9.86 14.76
CA ASP A 23 -4.58 -10.00 16.13
C ASP A 23 -5.36 -8.75 16.59
N ALA A 24 -5.82 -7.91 15.66
CA ALA A 24 -6.53 -6.70 16.00
C ALA A 24 -7.84 -7.01 16.73
N SER A 25 -8.06 -6.34 17.86
CA SER A 25 -9.29 -6.47 18.66
C SER A 25 -10.53 -5.94 17.94
N GLU A 26 -10.36 -5.16 16.87
CA GLU A 26 -11.43 -4.50 16.12
C GLU A 26 -11.44 -4.95 14.65
N VAL A 27 -12.65 -5.08 14.10
CA VAL A 27 -12.84 -5.37 12.67
C VAL A 27 -12.45 -4.16 11.83
N ARG A 28 -11.51 -4.35 10.89
CA ARG A 28 -11.01 -3.30 9.99
C ARG A 28 -10.89 -3.79 8.55
N VAL A 29 -11.02 -2.86 7.62
CA VAL A 29 -10.74 -3.13 6.20
C VAL A 29 -9.23 -3.21 6.00
N GLN A 30 -8.75 -4.32 5.45
CA GLN A 30 -7.32 -4.57 5.28
C GLN A 30 -6.72 -4.00 3.99
N GLY A 31 -7.53 -3.60 3.02
CA GLY A 31 -7.04 -3.12 1.72
C GLY A 31 -7.97 -2.11 1.06
N PHE A 32 -7.36 -1.20 0.29
CA PHE A 32 -8.04 -0.17 -0.48
C PHE A 32 -7.48 -0.13 -1.91
N ALA A 33 -8.33 0.27 -2.86
CA ALA A 33 -7.92 0.51 -4.24
C ALA A 33 -7.70 2.01 -4.47
N GLY A 34 -6.63 2.36 -5.17
CA GLY A 34 -6.30 3.74 -5.54
C GLY A 34 -5.56 3.80 -6.86
N TRP A 35 -5.48 5.01 -7.43
CA TRP A 35 -4.83 5.29 -8.70
C TRP A 35 -3.64 6.23 -8.51
N LYS A 36 -2.54 5.95 -9.21
CA LYS A 36 -1.35 6.81 -9.18
C LYS A 36 -1.64 8.13 -9.89
N ALA A 37 -1.67 9.23 -9.14
CA ALA A 37 -1.95 10.57 -9.67
C ALA A 37 -0.66 11.33 -10.05
N GLY A 38 0.50 10.91 -9.53
CA GLY A 38 1.78 11.54 -9.84
C GLY A 38 2.82 11.31 -8.75
N MET A 39 3.94 12.02 -8.87
CA MET A 39 4.99 12.04 -7.86
C MET A 39 5.42 13.49 -7.61
N THR A 40 5.78 13.78 -6.37
CA THR A 40 6.33 15.07 -5.96
C THR A 40 7.39 14.85 -4.88
N HIS A 41 7.87 15.92 -4.26
CA HIS A 41 8.73 15.86 -3.09
C HIS A 41 8.07 16.60 -1.94
N VAL A 42 8.37 16.14 -0.72
CA VAL A 42 8.04 16.87 0.52
C VAL A 42 9.32 17.16 1.28
N LEU A 43 9.31 18.26 2.03
CA LEU A 43 10.30 18.49 3.07
C LEU A 43 9.80 17.80 4.33
N SER A 44 10.54 16.78 4.78
CA SER A 44 10.23 16.06 6.01
C SER A 44 11.39 16.22 6.98
N ARG A 45 11.07 16.44 8.25
CA ARG A 45 12.08 16.48 9.31
C ARG A 45 12.55 15.07 9.63
N ASP A 46 13.85 14.85 9.67
CA ASP A 46 14.44 13.57 10.07
C ASP A 46 14.40 13.44 11.60
N LEU A 47 13.58 12.50 12.09
CA LEU A 47 13.40 12.24 13.52
C LEU A 47 14.31 11.13 14.06
N ASN A 48 15.12 10.49 13.20
CA ASN A 48 16.01 9.43 13.65
C ASN A 48 17.26 10.03 14.33
N PRO A 49 17.47 9.82 15.65
CA PRO A 49 18.59 10.43 16.38
C PRO A 49 19.96 9.90 15.97
N ARG A 50 20.02 8.74 15.29
CA ARG A 50 21.28 8.14 14.83
C ARG A 50 21.65 8.55 13.41
N SER A 51 20.80 9.32 12.74
CA SER A 51 21.02 9.80 11.39
C SER A 51 21.99 10.98 11.37
N THR A 52 22.79 11.11 10.32
CA THR A 52 23.67 12.26 10.12
C THR A 52 22.88 13.55 9.87
N THR A 53 21.64 13.44 9.40
CA THR A 53 20.71 14.56 9.18
C THR A 53 19.70 14.74 10.31
N ALA A 54 19.95 14.16 11.49
CA ALA A 54 19.01 14.22 12.62
C ALA A 54 18.57 15.67 12.92
N GLY A 55 17.27 15.90 12.96
CA GLY A 55 16.66 17.19 13.23
C GLY A 55 16.60 18.16 12.05
N GLN A 56 17.22 17.85 10.91
CA GLN A 56 17.20 18.66 9.67
C GLN A 56 16.00 18.32 8.79
N GLU A 57 15.64 19.23 7.87
CA GLU A 57 14.65 18.97 6.82
C GLU A 57 15.29 18.31 5.60
N VAL A 58 14.75 17.16 5.20
CA VAL A 58 15.24 16.37 4.07
C VAL A 58 14.16 16.34 2.98
N ARG A 59 14.57 16.43 1.71
CA ARG A 59 13.68 16.26 0.56
C ARG A 59 13.41 14.78 0.32
N VAL A 60 12.17 14.35 0.50
CA VAL A 60 11.74 12.96 0.32
C VAL A 60 10.85 12.86 -0.93
N PRO A 61 11.17 11.99 -1.90
CA PRO A 61 10.28 11.74 -3.02
C PRO A 61 9.05 10.96 -2.55
N VAL A 62 7.86 11.44 -2.93
CA VAL A 62 6.58 10.83 -2.56
C VAL A 62 5.73 10.58 -3.79
N THR A 63 4.93 9.51 -3.74
CA THR A 63 3.92 9.21 -4.78
C THR A 63 2.55 9.60 -4.27
N VAL A 64 1.80 10.36 -5.06
CA VAL A 64 0.41 10.71 -4.75
C VAL A 64 -0.48 9.62 -5.33
N VAL A 65 -1.28 9.01 -4.46
CA VAL A 65 -2.29 8.01 -4.83
C VAL A 65 -3.66 8.60 -4.52
N GLU A 66 -4.50 8.75 -5.54
CA GLU A 66 -5.89 9.15 -5.40
C GLU A 66 -6.74 7.94 -5.00
N VAL A 67 -7.52 8.08 -3.93
CA VAL A 67 -8.35 7.01 -3.37
C VAL A 67 -9.78 7.53 -3.21
N PRO A 68 -10.67 7.32 -4.20
CA PRO A 68 -12.08 7.69 -4.06
C PRO A 68 -12.77 6.78 -3.03
N LYS A 69 -13.89 7.27 -2.47
CA LYS A 69 -14.69 6.50 -1.51
C LYS A 69 -15.25 5.24 -2.17
N MET A 70 -14.84 4.07 -1.68
CA MET A 70 -15.37 2.78 -2.15
C MET A 70 -16.70 2.47 -1.46
N ARG A 71 -17.63 1.85 -2.20
CA ARG A 71 -18.89 1.34 -1.66
C ARG A 71 -18.84 -0.19 -1.58
N ILE A 72 -19.28 -0.74 -0.46
CA ILE A 72 -19.37 -2.19 -0.27
C ILE A 72 -20.67 -2.66 -0.91
N LEU A 73 -20.58 -3.56 -1.89
CA LEU A 73 -21.74 -4.10 -2.62
C LEU A 73 -22.12 -5.53 -2.21
N GLY A 74 -21.22 -6.24 -1.52
CA GLY A 74 -21.47 -7.61 -1.10
C GLY A 74 -20.35 -8.15 -0.21
N VAL A 75 -20.61 -9.29 0.41
CA VAL A 75 -19.69 -9.98 1.31
C VAL A 75 -19.54 -11.43 0.84
N ARG A 76 -18.31 -11.95 0.90
CA ARG A 76 -18.02 -13.36 0.61
C ARG A 76 -17.37 -14.00 1.82
N GLY A 77 -17.96 -15.08 2.33
CA GLY A 77 -17.37 -15.93 3.35
C GLY A 77 -16.52 -17.04 2.72
N TYR A 78 -15.44 -17.41 3.39
CA TYR A 78 -14.60 -18.55 3.03
C TYR A 78 -14.56 -19.52 4.22
N THR A 79 -14.53 -20.81 3.94
CA THR A 79 -14.22 -21.86 4.92
C THR A 79 -13.00 -22.61 4.43
N MET A 80 -12.17 -23.06 5.36
CA MET A 80 -11.16 -24.07 5.02
C MET A 80 -11.89 -25.38 4.74
N THR A 81 -11.52 -26.02 3.64
CA THR A 81 -11.96 -27.36 3.23
C THR A 81 -10.79 -28.31 3.27
#